data_AF-A0A4Q1CFX4-F1
#
_entry.id   AF-A0A4Q1CFX4-F1
#
_cell.length_a   1.000
_cell.length_b   1.000
_cell.length_c   1.000
_cell.angle_alpha   90.00
_cell.angle_beta   90.00
_cell.angle_gamma   90.00
#
_symmetry.space_group_name_H-M   'P 1'
#
loop_
_entity.id
_entity.type
_entity.pdbx_description
1 polymer ?
#
loop_
_entity_poly.entity_id
_entity_poly.type
_entity_poly.pdbx_seq_one_letter_code
_entity_poly.pdbx_strand_id
1 'polypeptide(L)'
;MSYTKSNMYYDDYKWSARADHDNPKIIGGTDHAQLNREEGYEMLYFINSLAKTWNWKNPSIGSFQKLEKIIRKEVPSSIRTHSGIKTWIAQNYKTI
;
A
#
# COMPACT_ATOMS: atom_id res chain seq x y z
N MET A 1 -5.69 9.87 10.72
CA MET A 1 -4.43 9.26 11.18
C MET A 1 -3.62 8.87 9.95
N SER A 2 -2.30 9.06 9.96
CA SER A 2 -1.41 8.63 8.87
C SER A 2 -0.63 7.40 9.32
N TYR A 3 -0.55 6.39 8.46
CA TYR A 3 0.22 5.18 8.72
C TYR A 3 1.70 5.43 8.44
N THR A 4 2.56 5.24 9.44
CA THR A 4 4.00 5.55 9.35
C THR A 4 4.85 4.28 9.31
N LYS A 5 6.14 4.43 8.99
CA LYS A 5 7.12 3.33 9.00
C LYS A 5 7.11 2.56 10.31
N SER A 6 7.01 3.24 11.46
CA SER A 6 6.98 2.58 12.77
C SER A 6 5.68 1.83 13.07
N ASN A 7 4.65 1.97 12.23
CA ASN A 7 3.40 1.24 12.35
C ASN A 7 3.34 0.00 11.43
N MET A 8 4.29 -0.16 10.51
CA MET A 8 4.37 -1.30 9.59
C MET A 8 4.52 -2.62 10.36
N TYR A 9 3.79 -3.64 9.92
CA TYR A 9 3.84 -4.97 10.53
C TYR A 9 5.11 -5.71 10.16
N TYR A 10 5.58 -5.55 8.92
CA TYR A 10 6.82 -6.19 8.45
C TYR A 10 8.02 -5.23 8.59
N ASP A 11 9.16 -5.78 8.98
CA ASP A 11 10.42 -5.07 9.24
C ASP A 11 11.47 -5.27 8.12
N ASP A 12 11.22 -6.19 7.21
CA ASP A 12 12.11 -6.62 6.11
C ASP A 12 11.98 -5.79 4.82
N TYR A 13 11.30 -4.64 4.87
CA TYR A 13 11.23 -3.73 3.72
C TYR A 13 12.58 -3.13 3.39
N LYS A 14 12.82 -2.96 2.09
CA LYS A 14 13.90 -2.12 1.57
C LYS A 14 13.47 -0.66 1.70
N TRP A 15 14.37 0.15 2.25
CA TRP A 15 14.18 1.59 2.44
C TRP A 15 15.31 2.33 1.71
N SER A 16 15.44 2.13 0.41
CA SER A 16 16.50 2.78 -0.36
C SER A 16 16.10 4.21 -0.73
N ALA A 17 16.64 5.20 -0.01
CA ALA A 17 16.39 6.63 -0.26
C ALA A 17 16.85 7.13 -1.66
N ARG A 18 17.62 6.33 -2.40
CA ARG A 18 18.33 6.76 -3.62
C ARG A 18 17.45 6.91 -4.86
N ALA A 19 16.18 6.50 -4.81
CA ALA A 19 15.24 6.74 -5.91
C ALA A 19 14.23 7.87 -5.61
N ASP A 20 14.00 8.21 -4.35
CA ASP A 20 12.68 8.72 -3.93
C ASP A 20 12.47 10.23 -4.08
N HIS A 21 13.52 11.05 -4.14
CA HIS A 21 13.34 12.51 -4.24
C HIS A 21 12.90 12.97 -5.65
N ASP A 22 13.14 12.14 -6.67
CA ASP A 22 12.82 12.39 -8.09
C ASP A 22 12.04 11.23 -8.73
N ASN A 23 11.39 10.34 -7.95
CA ASN A 23 10.59 9.26 -8.52
C ASN A 23 9.15 9.72 -8.82
N PRO A 24 8.80 10.09 -10.07
CA PRO A 24 7.43 10.45 -10.43
C PRO A 24 6.42 9.32 -10.17
N LYS A 25 6.88 8.07 -9.96
CA LYS A 25 6.01 6.94 -9.58
C LYS A 25 5.44 7.08 -8.17
N ILE A 26 6.19 7.67 -7.23
CA ILE A 26 5.74 7.89 -5.85
C ILE A 26 4.83 9.11 -5.76
N ILE A 27 5.10 10.14 -6.58
CA ILE A 27 4.44 11.44 -6.47
C ILE A 27 3.11 11.49 -7.24
N GLY A 28 2.89 10.62 -8.23
CA GLY A 28 1.69 10.64 -9.08
C GLY A 28 0.86 9.36 -9.14
N GLY A 29 1.26 8.30 -8.42
CA GLY A 29 0.70 6.93 -8.43
C GLY A 29 -0.56 6.72 -9.28
N THR A 30 -0.38 6.55 -10.59
CA THR A 30 -1.49 6.32 -11.51
C THR A 30 -2.01 4.89 -11.37
N ASP A 31 -3.23 4.62 -11.82
CA ASP A 31 -3.83 3.28 -11.79
C ASP A 31 -3.02 2.21 -12.54
N HIS A 32 -2.14 2.64 -13.47
CA HIS A 32 -1.23 1.77 -14.23
C HIS A 32 0.13 1.56 -13.56
N ALA A 33 0.47 2.34 -12.53
CA ALA A 33 1.72 2.17 -11.80
C ALA A 33 1.74 0.79 -11.12
N GLN A 34 2.90 0.13 -11.17
CA GLN A 34 3.12 -1.12 -10.47
C GLN A 34 3.64 -0.84 -9.07
N LEU A 35 3.11 -1.58 -8.09
CA LEU A 35 3.58 -1.57 -6.72
C LEU A 35 4.74 -2.55 -6.54
N ASN A 36 5.84 -2.08 -6.00
CA ASN A 36 6.88 -2.93 -5.43
C ASN A 36 6.57 -3.22 -3.95
N ARG A 37 6.10 -4.44 -3.68
CA ARG A 37 5.70 -4.88 -2.32
C ARG A 37 6.89 -5.14 -1.38
N GLU A 38 8.13 -5.01 -1.86
CA GLU A 38 9.34 -5.09 -1.04
C GLU A 38 9.89 -3.71 -0.65
N GLU A 39 9.41 -2.63 -1.27
CA GLU A 39 9.86 -1.26 -0.98
C GLU A 39 8.92 -0.59 0.02
N GLY A 40 9.47 -0.19 1.17
CA GLY A 40 8.70 0.33 2.29
C GLY A 40 7.98 1.64 1.97
N TYR A 41 8.61 2.54 1.22
CA TYR A 41 8.02 3.82 0.85
C TYR A 41 6.83 3.67 -0.12
N GLU A 42 6.93 2.79 -1.12
CA GLU A 42 5.82 2.53 -2.04
C GLU A 42 4.63 1.88 -1.31
N MET A 43 4.90 0.89 -0.46
CA MET A 43 3.87 0.24 0.35
C MET A 43 3.17 1.22 1.28
N LEU A 44 3.93 2.05 1.99
CA LEU A 44 3.38 3.05 2.91
C LEU A 44 2.54 4.10 2.17
N TYR A 45 3.03 4.60 1.03
CA TYR A 45 2.30 5.54 0.20
C TYR A 45 0.98 4.93 -0.28
N PHE A 46 1.03 3.71 -0.81
CA PHE A 46 -0.13 3.04 -1.39
C PHE A 46 -1.19 2.70 -0.33
N ILE A 47 -0.80 2.20 0.84
CA ILE A 47 -1.72 1.93 1.95
C ILE A 47 -2.45 3.21 2.39
N ASN A 48 -1.71 4.31 2.58
CA ASN A 48 -2.30 5.59 2.97
C ASN A 48 -3.21 6.15 1.86
N SER A 49 -2.84 5.99 0.58
CA SER A 49 -3.66 6.45 -0.54
C SER A 49 -4.97 5.66 -0.66
N LEU A 50 -4.96 4.34 -0.40
CA LEU A 50 -6.16 3.51 -0.36
C LEU A 50 -7.07 3.91 0.80
N ALA A 51 -6.53 4.09 2.01
CA ALA A 51 -7.33 4.54 3.15
C ALA A 51 -8.02 5.89 2.90
N LYS A 52 -7.32 6.83 2.23
CA LYS A 52 -7.90 8.10 1.79
C LYS A 52 -8.98 7.90 0.72
N THR A 53 -8.70 7.09 -0.29
CA THR A 53 -9.61 6.80 -1.41
C THR A 53 -10.90 6.11 -0.95
N TRP A 54 -10.79 5.21 0.02
CA TRP A 54 -11.92 4.51 0.64
C TRP A 54 -12.55 5.28 1.80
N ASN A 55 -12.14 6.53 2.03
CA ASN A 55 -12.70 7.43 3.02
C ASN A 55 -12.78 6.82 4.43
N TRP A 56 -11.73 6.09 4.84
CA TRP A 56 -11.66 5.45 6.15
C TRP A 56 -11.86 6.48 7.26
N LYS A 57 -12.82 6.21 8.16
CA LYS A 57 -13.12 7.05 9.32
C LYS A 57 -12.38 6.52 10.53
N ASN A 58 -11.49 7.33 11.09
CA ASN A 58 -10.69 7.00 12.28
C ASN A 58 -10.06 5.59 12.24
N PRO A 59 -9.32 5.24 11.17
CA PRO A 59 -8.72 3.92 11.08
C PRO A 59 -7.70 3.69 12.20
N SER A 60 -7.72 2.48 12.75
CA SER A 60 -6.74 2.04 13.73
C SER A 60 -5.44 1.59 13.04
N ILE A 61 -4.35 1.51 13.81
CA ILE A 61 -3.09 0.88 13.33
C ILE A 61 -3.36 -0.55 12.87
N GLY A 62 -4.24 -1.29 13.56
CA GLY A 62 -4.61 -2.66 13.20
C GLY A 62 -5.26 -2.76 11.81
N SER A 63 -6.11 -1.79 11.44
CA SER A 63 -6.73 -1.74 10.10
C SER A 63 -5.67 -1.56 9.01
N PHE A 64 -4.69 -0.70 9.23
CA PHE A 64 -3.59 -0.50 8.29
C PHE A 64 -2.68 -1.73 8.17
N GLN A 65 -2.30 -2.35 9.29
CA GLN A 65 -1.50 -3.58 9.29
C GLN A 65 -2.24 -4.75 8.63
N LYS A 66 -3.57 -4.81 8.77
CA LYS A 66 -4.39 -5.79 8.05
C LYS A 66 -4.35 -5.54 6.55
N LEU A 67 -4.53 -4.30 6.11
CA LEU A 67 -4.41 -3.94 4.68
C LEU A 67 -3.02 -4.26 4.13
N GLU A 68 -1.96 -3.98 4.89
CA GLU A 68 -0.58 -4.34 4.54
C GLU A 68 -0.41 -5.84 4.32
N LYS A 69 -0.93 -6.67 5.24
CA LYS A 69 -0.88 -8.14 5.12
C LYS A 69 -1.61 -8.64 3.88
N ILE A 70 -2.81 -8.10 3.62
CA ILE A 70 -3.59 -8.43 2.43
C ILE A 70 -2.77 -8.14 1.17
N ILE A 71 -2.25 -6.91 1.05
CA ILE A 71 -1.49 -6.49 -0.14
C ILE A 71 -0.24 -7.35 -0.33
N ARG A 72 0.50 -7.63 0.75
CA ARG A 72 1.79 -8.31 0.66
C ARG A 72 1.66 -9.82 0.44
N LYS A 73 0.67 -10.47 1.05
CA LYS A 73 0.58 -11.94 1.13
C LYS A 73 -0.63 -12.54 0.42
N GLU A 74 -1.75 -11.84 0.41
CA GLU A 74 -3.01 -12.42 -0.09
C GLU A 74 -3.30 -12.02 -1.54
N VAL A 75 -2.96 -10.78 -1.94
CA VAL A 75 -3.05 -10.39 -3.35
C VAL A 75 -2.06 -11.22 -4.17
N PRO A 76 -2.50 -11.92 -5.24
CA PRO A 76 -1.62 -12.68 -6.12
C PRO A 76 -0.43 -11.85 -6.62
N SER A 77 0.76 -12.45 -6.66
CA SER A 77 1.99 -11.76 -7.10
C SER A 77 1.95 -11.30 -8.56
N SER A 78 1.10 -11.92 -9.38
CA SER A 78 0.84 -11.51 -10.77
C SER A 78 0.08 -10.18 -10.88
N ILE A 79 -0.70 -9.78 -9.86
CA ILE A 79 -1.48 -8.55 -9.84
C ILE A 79 -0.63 -7.42 -9.24
N ARG A 80 0.09 -6.69 -10.09
CA ARG A 80 1.07 -5.69 -9.62
C ARG A 80 0.62 -4.24 -9.76
N THR A 81 -0.33 -3.95 -10.64
CA THR A 81 -0.82 -2.58 -10.87
C THR A 81 -1.69 -2.09 -9.71
N HIS A 82 -1.61 -0.81 -9.38
CA HIS A 82 -2.43 -0.19 -8.32
C HIS A 82 -3.93 -0.45 -8.51
N SER A 83 -4.45 -0.24 -9.72
CA SER A 83 -5.86 -0.53 -10.05
C SER A 83 -6.22 -1.99 -9.86
N GLY A 84 -5.41 -2.91 -10.41
CA GLY A 84 -5.61 -4.34 -10.26
C GLY A 84 -5.63 -4.79 -8.79
N ILE A 85 -4.72 -4.27 -7.96
CA ILE A 85 -4.68 -4.56 -6.52
C ILE A 85 -5.95 -4.03 -5.85
N LYS A 86 -6.35 -2.78 -6.13
CA LYS A 86 -7.58 -2.18 -5.58
C LYS A 86 -8.82 -2.98 -5.95
N THR A 87 -8.96 -3.38 -7.21
CA THR A 87 -10.08 -4.19 -7.70
C THR A 87 -10.10 -5.56 -7.03
N TRP A 88 -8.95 -6.23 -6.93
CA TRP A 88 -8.86 -7.52 -6.28
C TRP A 88 -9.27 -7.44 -4.80
N ILE A 89 -8.80 -6.42 -4.07
CA ILE A 89 -9.18 -6.21 -2.67
C ILE A 89 -10.69 -5.97 -2.54
N ALA A 90 -11.27 -5.10 -3.39
CA ALA A 90 -12.70 -4.82 -3.35
C ALA A 90 -13.57 -6.05 -3.66
N GLN A 91 -13.07 -6.99 -4.47
CA GLN A 91 -13.77 -8.25 -4.78
C GLN A 91 -13.68 -9.28 -3.65
N ASN A 92 -12.58 -9.30 -2.88
CA ASN A 92 -12.32 -10.34 -1.88
C ASN A 92 -12.63 -9.89 -0.45
N TYR A 93 -12.62 -8.58 -0.16
CA TYR A 93 -12.87 -8.03 1.18
C TYR A 93 -13.97 -6.98 1.13
N LYS A 94 -15.08 -7.25 1.84
CA LYS A 94 -16.14 -6.27 2.07
C LYS A 94 -15.77 -5.24 3.13
N THR A 95 -14.91 -5.62 4.06
CA THR A 95 -14.50 -4.78 5.20
C THR A 95 -13.08 -5.15 5.61
N ILE A 96 -12.26 -4.12 5.83
CA ILE A 96 -10.87 -4.26 6.26
C ILE A 96 -10.77 -3.73 7.67
#